data_AF-A0A0J6SKV1-F1
#
_entry.id   AF-A0A0J6SKV1-F1
#
_cell.length_a   1.000
_cell.length_b   1.000
_cell.length_c   1.000
_cell.angle_alpha   90.00
_cell.angle_beta   90.00
_cell.angle_gamma   90.00
#
_symmetry.space_group_name_H-M   'P 1'
#
loop_
_entity.id
_entity.type
_entity.pdbx_description
1 polymer ?
#
loop_
_entity_poly.entity_id
_entity_poly.type
_entity_poly.pdbx_seq_one_letter_code
_entity_poly.pdbx_strand_id
1 'polypeptide(L)'
;MAFTYRQIMASAAAEYGVTVDDILGRSTQADILTARYAALAACRAAHPHVSETRLSSWFEKDPSWAAYALRRLAGRTPTEARTARAA
;
A
#
# COMPACT_ATOMS: atom_id res chain seq x y z
N MET A 1 0.96 -18.68 -9.35
CA MET A 1 0.82 -17.51 -10.24
C MET A 1 1.11 -16.26 -9.43
N ALA A 2 2.06 -15.42 -9.84
CA ALA A 2 2.25 -14.12 -9.19
C ALA A 2 1.16 -13.17 -9.68
N PHE A 3 0.42 -12.54 -8.77
CA PHE A 3 -0.51 -11.48 -9.14
C PHE A 3 0.27 -10.29 -9.69
N THR A 4 -0.29 -9.61 -10.69
CA THR A 4 0.28 -8.36 -11.16
C THR A 4 0.06 -7.26 -10.12
N TYR A 5 0.95 -6.27 -10.06
CA TYR A 5 0.81 -5.14 -9.12
C TYR A 5 -0.54 -4.40 -9.27
N ARG A 6 -1.08 -4.31 -10.49
CA ARG A 6 -2.41 -3.72 -10.75
C ARG A 6 -3.55 -4.53 -10.12
N GLN A 7 -3.47 -5.87 -10.18
CA GLN A 7 -4.46 -6.72 -9.52
C GLN A 7 -4.39 -6.60 -7.99
N ILE A 8 -3.18 -6.47 -7.44
CA ILE A 8 -2.97 -6.26 -6.00
C ILE A 8 -3.57 -4.91 -5.58
N MET A 9 -3.31 -3.84 -6.34
CA MET A 9 -3.91 -2.52 -6.07
C MET A 9 -5.43 -2.54 -6.17
N ALA A 10 -5.99 -3.21 -7.19
CA ALA A 10 -7.44 -3.34 -7.34
C ALA A 10 -8.08 -4.11 -6.17
N SER A 11 -7.42 -5.17 -5.69
CA SER A 11 -7.88 -5.91 -4.51
C SER A 11 -7.85 -5.06 -3.25
N ALA A 12 -6.77 -4.30 -3.02
CA ALA A 12 -6.66 -3.39 -1.90
C ALA A 12 -7.70 -2.25 -2.00
N ALA A 13 -7.90 -1.68 -3.18
CA ALA A 13 -8.94 -0.68 -3.41
C ALA A 13 -10.32 -1.19 -2.99
N ALA A 14 -10.68 -2.41 -3.41
CA ALA A 14 -11.94 -3.05 -3.03
C ALA A 14 -12.07 -3.30 -1.52
N GLU A 15 -11.01 -3.74 -0.84
CA GLU A 15 -11.04 -4.03 0.61
C GLU A 15 -11.28 -2.78 1.47
N TYR A 16 -10.78 -1.64 1.01
CA TYR A 16 -10.86 -0.36 1.71
C TYR A 16 -11.96 0.57 1.18
N GLY A 17 -12.73 0.14 0.17
CA GLY A 17 -13.82 0.94 -0.41
C GLY A 17 -13.35 2.19 -1.14
N VAL A 18 -12.12 2.18 -1.69
CA VAL A 18 -11.54 3.27 -2.47
C VAL A 18 -11.30 2.83 -3.90
N THR A 19 -10.90 3.74 -4.79
CA THR A 19 -10.53 3.40 -6.16
C THR A 19 -9.02 3.19 -6.32
N VAL A 20 -8.60 2.55 -7.41
CA VAL A 20 -7.16 2.48 -7.76
C VAL A 20 -6.60 3.87 -8.03
N ASP A 21 -7.42 4.79 -8.56
CA ASP A 21 -7.02 6.19 -8.76
C ASP A 21 -6.72 6.88 -7.42
N ASP A 22 -7.49 6.61 -6.37
CA ASP A 22 -7.20 7.11 -5.02
C ASP A 22 -5.85 6.60 -4.48
N ILE A 23 -5.55 5.33 -4.74
CA ILE A 23 -4.28 4.70 -4.36
C ILE A 23 -3.11 5.36 -5.09
N LEU A 24 -3.23 5.67 -6.37
CA LEU A 24 -2.18 6.34 -7.16
C LEU A 24 -2.13 7.85 -6.91
N GLY A 25 -3.27 8.45 -6.56
CA GLY A 25 -3.49 9.86 -6.39
C GLY A 25 -2.72 10.47 -5.21
N ARG A 26 -2.83 11.79 -5.06
CA ARG A 26 -2.11 12.56 -4.02
C ARG A 26 -2.90 12.73 -2.72
N SER A 27 -4.12 12.20 -2.65
CA SER A 27 -4.95 12.32 -1.46
C SER A 27 -4.25 11.76 -0.22
N THR A 28 -4.37 12.50 0.87
CA THR A 28 -3.82 12.21 2.20
C THR A 28 -4.90 11.86 3.21
N GLN A 29 -6.14 11.65 2.77
CA GLN A 29 -7.19 11.12 3.65
C GLN A 29 -6.74 9.80 4.26
N ALA A 30 -7.06 9.60 5.54
CA ALA A 30 -6.53 8.49 6.34
C ALA A 30 -6.84 7.12 5.71
N ASP A 31 -8.05 6.94 5.18
CA ASP A 31 -8.49 5.69 4.56
C ASP A 31 -7.73 5.39 3.27
N ILE A 32 -7.57 6.40 2.41
CA ILE A 32 -6.81 6.30 1.16
C ILE A 32 -5.33 6.01 1.46
N LEU A 33 -4.74 6.68 2.46
CA LEU A 33 -3.36 6.40 2.87
C LEU A 33 -3.22 4.96 3.40
N THR A 34 -4.19 4.49 4.16
CA THR A 34 -4.18 3.11 4.69
C THR A 34 -4.27 2.09 3.56
N ALA A 35 -5.20 2.29 2.62
CA ALA A 35 -5.33 1.45 1.42
C ALA A 35 -4.05 1.43 0.58
N ARG A 36 -3.42 2.60 0.39
CA ARG A 36 -2.17 2.73 -0.37
C ARG A 36 -1.02 1.97 0.29
N TYR A 37 -0.88 2.06 1.61
CA TYR A 37 0.14 1.33 2.35
C TYR A 37 -0.13 -0.18 2.36
N ALA A 38 -1.39 -0.59 2.50
CA ALA A 38 -1.77 -2.01 2.40
C ALA A 38 -1.44 -2.59 1.01
N ALA A 39 -1.76 -1.85 -0.07
CA ALA A 39 -1.41 -2.23 -1.43
C ALA A 39 0.10 -2.37 -1.62
N LEU A 40 0.90 -1.44 -1.06
CA LEU A 40 2.37 -1.52 -1.11
C LEU A 40 2.91 -2.75 -0.37
N ALA A 41 2.39 -3.03 0.83
CA ALA A 41 2.78 -4.21 1.60
C ALA A 41 2.47 -5.51 0.83
N ALA A 42 1.29 -5.60 0.23
CA ALA A 42 0.89 -6.74 -0.59
C ALA A 42 1.78 -6.87 -1.85
N CYS A 43 2.11 -5.75 -2.51
CA CYS A 43 3.06 -5.76 -3.63
C CYS A 43 4.45 -6.23 -3.19
N ARG A 44 4.93 -5.80 -2.02
CA ARG A 44 6.22 -6.23 -1.47
C ARG A 44 6.22 -7.73 -1.14
N ALA A 45 5.11 -8.25 -0.59
CA ALA A 45 4.97 -9.67 -0.27
C ALA A 45 4.89 -10.55 -1.53
N ALA A 46 4.18 -10.10 -2.57
CA ALA A 46 4.08 -10.80 -3.85
C ALA A 46 5.36 -10.71 -4.69
N HIS A 47 6.15 -9.65 -4.52
CA HIS A 47 7.36 -9.37 -5.28
C HIS A 47 8.56 -9.04 -4.38
N PRO A 48 9.06 -9.99 -3.55
CA PRO A 48 10.11 -9.74 -2.57
C PRO A 48 11.48 -9.39 -3.18
N HIS A 49 11.67 -9.67 -4.46
CA HIS A 49 12.90 -9.35 -5.19
C HIS A 49 12.88 -7.96 -5.83
N VAL A 50 11.73 -7.29 -5.89
CA VAL A 50 11.61 -5.97 -6.49
C VAL A 50 12.10 -4.91 -5.50
N SER A 51 12.99 -4.03 -5.98
CA SER A 51 13.54 -2.94 -5.17
C SER A 51 12.47 -1.93 -4.78
N GLU A 52 12.68 -1.24 -3.64
CA GLU A 52 11.75 -0.23 -3.16
C GLU A 52 11.54 0.91 -4.16
N THR A 53 12.61 1.34 -4.86
CA THR A 53 12.51 2.32 -5.95
C THR A 53 11.59 1.84 -7.08
N ARG A 54 11.68 0.56 -7.44
CA ARG A 54 10.83 -0.02 -8.48
C ARG A 54 9.39 -0.18 -7.99
N LEU A 55 9.18 -0.54 -6.72
CA LEU A 55 7.85 -0.52 -6.10
C LEU A 55 7.25 0.89 -6.14
N SER A 56 7.98 1.93 -5.73
CA SER A 56 7.50 3.33 -5.80
C SER A 56 7.05 3.73 -7.20
N SER A 57 7.77 3.27 -8.23
CA SER A 57 7.41 3.54 -9.63
C SER A 57 6.06 2.94 -10.05
N TRP A 58 5.64 1.82 -9.46
CA TRP A 58 4.32 1.25 -9.71
C TRP A 58 3.19 2.09 -9.15
N PHE A 59 3.47 2.87 -8.10
CA PHE A 59 2.52 3.77 -7.43
C PHE A 59 2.64 5.23 -7.89
N GLU A 60 3.49 5.50 -8.89
CA GLU A 60 3.77 6.86 -9.39
C GLU A 60 4.24 7.80 -8.26
N LYS A 61 5.03 7.27 -7.32
CA LYS A 61 5.58 8.02 -6.18
C LYS A 61 7.09 8.18 -6.27
N ASP A 62 7.58 9.15 -5.50
CA ASP A 62 9.01 9.37 -5.31
C ASP A 62 9.75 8.11 -4.86
N PRO A 63 11.00 7.89 -5.30
CA PRO A 63 11.79 6.70 -4.97
C PRO A 63 11.86 6.39 -3.47
N SER A 64 11.87 7.42 -2.62
CA SER A 64 11.96 7.29 -1.16
C SER A 64 10.63 6.94 -0.49
N TRP A 65 9.50 7.06 -1.19
CA TRP A 65 8.17 6.87 -0.61
C TRP A 65 7.93 5.44 -0.14
N ALA A 66 8.26 4.42 -0.94
CA ALA A 66 8.07 3.03 -0.53
C ALA A 66 8.87 2.67 0.72
N ALA A 67 10.11 3.14 0.83
CA ALA A 67 10.96 2.94 2.00
C ALA A 67 10.32 3.55 3.26
N TYR A 68 9.86 4.80 3.15
CA TYR A 68 9.15 5.49 4.24
C TYR A 68 7.87 4.75 4.65
N ALA A 69 7.05 4.35 3.68
CA ALA A 69 5.79 3.66 3.91
C ALA A 69 5.99 2.29 4.57
N LEU A 70 6.96 1.50 4.12
CA LEU A 70 7.29 0.20 4.70
C LEU A 70 7.82 0.33 6.12
N ARG A 71 8.68 1.32 6.41
CA ARG A 71 9.14 1.60 7.78
C ARG A 71 7.98 2.00 8.69
N ARG A 72 7.06 2.83 8.19
CA ARG A 72 5.85 3.25 8.91
C ARG A 72 4.92 2.07 9.22
N LEU A 73 4.82 1.12 8.29
CA LEU A 73 4.07 -0.12 8.50
C LEU A 73 4.76 -1.05 9.50
N ALA A 74 6.07 -1.21 9.42
CA ALA A 74 6.83 -2.03 10.37
C ALA A 74 6.79 -1.46 11.80
N GLY A 75 6.67 -0.13 11.94
CA GLY A 75 6.51 0.55 13.22
C GLY A 75 5.09 0.54 13.79
N ARG A 76 4.06 0.17 13.00
CA ARG A 76 2.70 -0.13 13.51
C ARG A 76 2.61 -1.64 13.68
N THR A 77 2.44 -2.11 14.91
CA THR A 77 2.20 -3.55 15.09
C THR A 77 0.87 -3.92 14.39
N PRO A 78 0.74 -5.13 13.78
CA PRO A 78 -0.49 -5.54 13.08
C PRO A 78 -1.75 -5.44 13.94
N THR A 79 -1.58 -5.50 15.26
CA THR A 79 -2.62 -5.37 16.27
C THR A 79 -3.26 -3.97 16.30
N GLU A 80 -2.49 -2.90 16.16
CA GLU A 80 -3.00 -1.51 16.26
C GLU A 80 -3.85 -1.11 15.04
N ALA A 81 -3.48 -1.61 13.86
CA ALA A 81 -4.23 -1.36 12.63
C ALA A 81 -5.62 -2.02 12.63
N ARG A 82 -5.80 -3.10 13.38
CA ARG A 82 -7.08 -3.82 13.50
C ARG A 82 -8.01 -3.19 14.54
N THR A 83 -7.46 -2.71 15.66
CA THR A 83 -8.22 -2.05 16.74
C THR A 83 -8.81 -0.71 16.30
N ALA A 84 -8.15 0.03 15.41
CA ALA A 84 -8.67 1.30 14.89
C ALA A 84 -9.91 1.17 14.00
N ARG A 85 -10.29 -0.04 13.55
CA ARG A 85 -11.48 -0.32 12.73
C ARG A 85 -12.67 -0.82 13.55
N ALA A 86 -12.49 -1.00 14.87
CA ALA A 86 -13.50 -1.56 15.78
C ALA A 86 -13.98 -0.54 16.85
N ALA A 87 -13.60 0.73 16.72
CA ALA A 87 -14.05 1.85 17.54
C ALA A 87 -14.77 2.87 16.64
#